data_AF-A0A679L8N0-F1
#
_entry.id   AF-A0A679L8N0-F1
#
_cell.length_a   1.000
_cell.length_b   1.000
_cell.length_c   1.000
_cell.angle_alpha   90.00
_cell.angle_beta   90.00
_cell.angle_gamma   90.00
#
_symmetry.space_group_name_H-M   'P 1'
#
loop_
_entity.id
_entity.type
_entity.pdbx_description
1 polymer ?
#
loop_
_entity_poly.entity_id
_entity_poly.type
_entity_poly.pdbx_seq_one_letter_code
_entity_poly.pdbx_strand_id
1 'polypeptide(L)'
;MSNESSETMTKKEEEAEKKIEIQIEEHIKLFEDPTASFEEKMKILVKVPTELQHNLLNRERSDRLFASIPIEMFQRIFEPMHEEYAHARPILIHILSFLCQCTSPEVHLKFKILMENVIKSVAPRGNKAEMNSTVYNDMSLIVAVWANTPGEGKYVYELLRHTTNFFAAQKQSLDVGQFLLSIRMLLGKIYQIAPMERLSAELFDNRGWPVGILAVLRCLLQERHEKFSKEMRALMWDVLSSMTKLGGIAWFNIDKTFAKMAIQMNHVEMQMSLHDPQNLDVLQFCRHLRILELYTNAICDSEMFGEDGMEVIPHTVGDSTKFILLFWVEAYLQKIQIPTQMSLSIFNFAVFLFCHEELAITEEKVRKHIGEVMLDTAFTVLEEASESDLRGEVGQLFSDILERLAELEVLNERVPLFLMKYLDKIRCAEDYEGWKGRVIDCKCCIMDLRGRVDWYSVKTLKESRQLLPKFTDPEQHELGQLFTIFDKLPRVN
;
A
#
# COMPACT_ATOMS: atom_id res chain seq x y z
N MET A 1 -18.45 -33.11 33.26
CA MET A 1 -16.97 -33.05 33.34
C MET A 1 -16.38 -31.83 32.62
N SER A 2 -17.17 -30.81 32.26
CA SER A 2 -16.71 -29.59 31.60
C SER A 2 -16.55 -28.37 32.54
N ASN A 3 -17.11 -28.40 33.76
CA ASN A 3 -17.06 -27.24 34.67
C ASN A 3 -15.77 -27.18 35.51
N GLU A 4 -15.29 -28.30 36.06
CA GLU A 4 -14.15 -28.31 36.99
C GLU A 4 -12.83 -27.86 36.34
N SER A 5 -12.62 -28.17 35.04
CA SER A 5 -11.44 -27.70 34.30
C SER A 5 -11.50 -26.19 34.02
N SER A 6 -12.69 -25.63 33.83
CA SER A 6 -12.86 -24.18 33.64
C SER A 6 -12.68 -23.40 34.94
N GLU A 7 -13.13 -23.96 36.07
CA GLU A 7 -13.01 -23.34 37.40
C GLU A 7 -11.56 -23.37 37.93
N THR A 8 -10.76 -24.38 37.57
CA THR A 8 -9.34 -24.42 37.95
C THR A 8 -8.47 -23.53 37.06
N MET A 9 -8.80 -23.35 35.78
CA MET A 9 -8.12 -22.38 34.92
C MET A 9 -8.39 -20.94 35.37
N THR A 10 -9.64 -20.58 35.62
CA THR A 10 -10.04 -19.24 36.07
C THR A 10 -9.36 -18.84 37.38
N LYS A 11 -9.25 -19.73 38.37
CA LYS A 11 -8.54 -19.43 39.63
C LYS A 11 -7.04 -19.13 39.44
N LYS A 12 -6.35 -19.87 38.56
CA LYS A 12 -4.92 -19.62 38.28
C LYS A 12 -4.71 -18.30 37.55
N GLU A 13 -5.63 -17.97 36.63
CA GLU A 13 -5.62 -16.69 35.92
C GLU A 13 -5.84 -15.53 36.91
N GLU A 14 -6.85 -15.60 37.78
CA GLU A 14 -7.11 -14.59 38.81
C GLU A 14 -5.93 -14.38 39.78
N GLU A 15 -5.25 -15.45 40.18
CA GLU A 15 -4.05 -15.37 41.03
C GLU A 15 -2.88 -14.69 40.31
N ALA A 16 -2.68 -15.00 39.02
CA ALA A 16 -1.65 -14.37 38.20
C ALA A 16 -1.95 -12.88 37.98
N GLU A 17 -3.21 -12.51 37.76
CA GLU A 17 -3.65 -11.12 37.65
C GLU A 17 -3.45 -10.34 38.96
N LYS A 18 -3.82 -10.91 40.12
CA LYS A 18 -3.56 -10.26 41.41
C LYS A 18 -2.07 -10.04 41.66
N LYS A 19 -1.23 -11.02 41.27
CA LYS A 19 0.21 -10.90 41.41
C LYS A 19 0.78 -9.77 40.54
N ILE A 20 0.32 -9.64 39.29
CA ILE A 20 0.82 -8.58 38.41
C ILE A 20 0.34 -7.20 38.87
N GLU A 21 -0.89 -7.08 39.38
CA GLU A 21 -1.38 -5.82 39.96
C GLU A 21 -0.52 -5.37 41.14
N ILE A 22 -0.15 -6.29 42.05
CA ILE A 22 0.75 -5.97 43.17
C ILE A 22 2.11 -5.49 42.66
N GLN A 23 2.70 -6.18 41.68
CA GLN A 23 3.99 -5.80 41.10
C GLN A 23 3.94 -4.42 40.43
N ILE A 24 2.87 -4.14 39.68
CA ILE A 24 2.64 -2.83 39.06
C ILE A 24 2.55 -1.75 40.12
N GLU A 25 1.77 -1.95 41.18
CA GLU A 25 1.64 -1.00 42.29
C GLU A 25 2.95 -0.77 43.04
N GLU A 26 3.76 -1.82 43.23
CA GLU A 26 5.10 -1.70 43.83
C GLU A 26 6.04 -0.88 42.95
N HIS A 27 6.01 -1.09 41.63
CA HIS A 27 6.80 -0.30 40.67
C HIS A 27 6.33 1.15 40.62
N ILE A 28 5.02 1.40 40.57
CA ILE A 28 4.43 2.75 40.58
C ILE A 28 4.87 3.51 41.84
N LYS A 29 4.73 2.91 43.02
CA LYS A 29 5.16 3.52 44.28
C LYS A 29 6.63 3.95 44.26
N LEU A 30 7.51 3.11 43.71
CA LEU A 30 8.93 3.47 43.60
C LEU A 30 9.17 4.60 42.60
N PHE A 31 8.48 4.59 41.45
CA PHE A 31 8.61 5.64 40.44
C PHE A 31 8.13 7.00 40.96
N GLU A 32 7.06 7.01 41.75
CA GLU A 32 6.46 8.19 42.36
C GLU A 32 7.17 8.64 43.65
N ASP A 33 7.96 7.78 44.29
CA ASP A 33 8.70 8.11 45.50
C ASP A 33 9.77 9.19 45.22
N PRO A 34 9.67 10.40 45.82
CA PRO A 34 10.65 11.45 45.64
C PRO A 34 11.99 11.16 46.35
N THR A 35 12.03 10.21 47.30
CA THR A 35 13.22 9.84 48.05
C THR A 35 14.05 8.73 47.37
N ALA A 36 13.44 7.98 46.45
CA ALA A 36 14.13 6.96 45.68
C ALA A 36 15.14 7.58 44.71
N SER A 37 16.36 7.05 44.72
CA SER A 37 17.45 7.50 43.84
C SER A 37 17.17 7.19 42.37
N PHE A 38 17.84 7.93 41.47
CA PHE A 38 17.78 7.67 40.04
C PHE A 38 18.20 6.23 39.70
N GLU A 39 19.25 5.73 40.34
CA GLU A 39 19.79 4.38 40.15
C GLU A 39 18.81 3.30 40.60
N GLU A 40 18.05 3.52 41.69
CA GLU A 40 17.01 2.60 42.15
C GLU A 40 15.84 2.53 41.16
N LYS A 41 15.35 3.69 40.70
CA LYS A 41 14.28 3.74 39.69
C LYS A 41 14.72 3.10 38.38
N MET A 42 15.96 3.35 37.95
CA MET A 42 16.53 2.76 36.73
C MET A 42 16.65 1.24 36.79
N LYS A 43 17.04 0.68 37.94
CA LYS A 43 17.11 -0.78 38.12
C LYS A 43 15.76 -1.43 37.89
N ILE A 44 14.67 -0.84 38.39
CA ILE A 44 13.32 -1.36 38.16
C ILE A 44 12.89 -1.16 36.71
N LEU A 45 13.10 0.03 36.14
CA LEU A 45 12.71 0.32 34.76
C LEU A 45 13.30 -0.70 33.76
N VAL A 46 14.59 -1.04 33.91
CA VAL A 46 15.27 -2.03 33.07
C VAL A 46 14.71 -3.45 33.22
N LYS A 47 14.12 -3.77 34.38
CA LYS A 47 13.55 -5.09 34.69
C LYS A 47 12.12 -5.26 34.21
N VAL A 48 11.38 -4.16 34.03
CA VAL A 48 9.96 -4.17 33.62
C VAL A 48 9.68 -5.12 32.44
N PRO A 49 10.44 -5.08 31.32
CA PRO A 49 10.17 -5.98 30.20
C PRO A 49 10.32 -7.47 30.53
N THR A 50 11.22 -7.81 31.46
CA THR A 50 11.51 -9.21 31.83
C THR A 50 10.66 -9.73 32.98
N GLU A 51 10.28 -8.87 33.93
CA GLU A 51 9.59 -9.26 35.16
C GLU A 51 8.07 -9.27 34.98
N LEU A 52 7.52 -8.39 34.15
CA LEU A 52 6.10 -8.37 33.83
C LEU A 52 5.84 -9.30 32.65
N GLN A 53 5.09 -10.37 32.88
CA GLN A 53 4.67 -11.27 31.81
C GLN A 53 3.84 -10.48 30.79
N HIS A 54 4.38 -10.25 29.59
CA HIS A 54 3.74 -9.44 28.54
C HIS A 54 2.29 -9.85 28.25
N ASN A 55 1.97 -11.14 28.36
CA ASN A 55 0.63 -11.68 28.11
C ASN A 55 -0.43 -11.23 29.14
N LEU A 56 -0.03 -10.73 30.31
CA LEU A 56 -0.94 -10.28 31.38
C LEU A 56 -1.08 -8.74 31.42
N LEU A 57 -0.25 -8.01 30.67
CA LEU A 57 -0.35 -6.57 30.52
C LEU A 57 -1.44 -6.23 29.50
N ASN A 58 -2.64 -5.98 30.00
CA ASN A 58 -3.68 -5.32 29.22
C ASN A 58 -3.38 -3.80 29.09
N ARG A 59 -4.10 -3.11 28.21
CA ARG A 59 -3.88 -1.68 27.95
C ARG A 59 -4.02 -0.81 29.21
N GLU A 60 -5.00 -1.09 30.07
CA GLU A 60 -5.24 -0.33 31.31
C GLU A 60 -4.05 -0.44 32.28
N ARG A 61 -3.54 -1.67 32.49
CA ARG A 61 -2.37 -1.95 33.33
C ARG A 61 -1.11 -1.30 32.77
N SER A 62 -0.90 -1.42 31.46
CA SER A 62 0.21 -0.77 30.77
C SER A 62 0.15 0.75 30.93
N ASP A 63 -1.01 1.35 30.70
CA ASP A 63 -1.18 2.80 30.84
C ASP A 63 -0.87 3.27 32.26
N ARG A 64 -1.41 2.59 33.29
CA ARG A 64 -1.12 2.88 34.71
C ARG A 64 0.37 2.84 35.01
N LEU A 65 1.05 1.78 34.59
CA LEU A 65 2.49 1.62 34.86
C LEU A 65 3.33 2.65 34.10
N PHE A 66 3.16 2.77 32.78
CA PHE A 66 4.01 3.63 31.97
C PHE A 66 3.71 5.12 32.19
N ALA A 67 2.46 5.48 32.54
CA ALA A 67 2.12 6.84 32.91
C ALA A 67 2.80 7.29 34.22
N SER A 68 3.16 6.39 35.13
CA SER A 68 3.83 6.75 36.38
C SER A 68 5.33 7.01 36.23
N ILE A 69 5.99 6.45 35.20
CA ILE A 69 7.45 6.55 35.04
C ILE A 69 7.85 8.01 34.73
N PRO A 70 8.70 8.67 35.56
CA PRO A 70 9.14 10.04 35.31
C PRO A 70 9.88 10.16 33.98
N ILE A 71 9.53 11.18 33.18
CA ILE A 71 10.16 11.38 31.86
C ILE A 71 11.60 11.86 31.98
N GLU A 72 11.92 12.54 33.07
CA GLU A 72 13.23 13.05 33.43
C GLU A 72 14.27 11.92 33.50
N MET A 73 13.84 10.70 33.83
CA MET A 73 14.70 9.52 33.80
C MET A 73 15.22 9.21 32.39
N PHE A 74 14.34 9.29 31.39
CA PHE A 74 14.71 9.09 30.00
C PHE A 74 15.53 10.27 29.48
N GLN A 75 15.11 11.51 29.80
CA GLN A 75 15.83 12.72 29.39
C GLN A 75 17.30 12.67 29.83
N ARG A 76 17.55 12.34 31.11
CA ARG A 76 18.91 12.23 31.65
C ARG A 76 19.79 11.21 30.89
N ILE A 77 19.22 10.14 30.36
CA ILE A 77 20.01 9.09 29.66
C ILE A 77 20.27 9.44 28.19
N PHE A 78 19.34 10.12 27.54
CA PHE A 78 19.52 10.55 26.15
C PHE A 78 20.24 11.90 26.02
N GLU A 79 20.47 12.62 27.11
CA GLU A 79 21.26 13.85 27.11
C GLU A 79 22.75 13.59 26.78
N PRO A 80 23.36 14.38 25.88
CA PRO A 80 24.78 14.23 25.53
C PRO A 80 25.76 14.45 26.69
N MET A 81 25.34 15.15 27.75
CA MET A 81 26.19 15.40 28.92
C MET A 81 26.39 14.13 29.78
N HIS A 82 25.51 13.13 29.63
CA HIS A 82 25.47 11.92 30.44
C HIS A 82 25.90 10.67 29.64
N GLU A 83 27.05 10.74 28.99
CA GLU A 83 27.61 9.62 28.20
C GLU A 83 27.89 8.37 29.03
N GLU A 84 28.01 8.48 30.35
CA GLU A 84 28.11 7.34 31.27
C GLU A 84 26.94 6.36 31.12
N TYR A 85 25.75 6.84 30.72
CA TYR A 85 24.57 6.01 30.49
C TYR A 85 24.40 5.57 29.03
N ALA A 86 25.39 5.77 28.15
CA ALA A 86 25.29 5.39 26.74
C ALA A 86 24.93 3.90 26.55
N HIS A 87 25.42 3.02 27.45
CA HIS A 87 25.12 1.59 27.46
C HIS A 87 23.65 1.26 27.79
N ALA A 88 22.92 2.15 28.47
CA ALA A 88 21.52 1.98 28.82
C ALA A 88 20.56 2.45 27.71
N ARG A 89 21.03 3.26 26.74
CA ARG A 89 20.20 3.81 25.65
C ARG A 89 19.48 2.72 24.83
N PRO A 90 20.14 1.63 24.38
CA PRO A 90 19.44 0.56 23.65
C PRO A 90 18.31 -0.09 24.46
N ILE A 91 18.51 -0.28 25.76
CA ILE A 91 17.52 -0.86 26.66
C ILE A 91 16.31 0.07 26.78
N LEU A 92 16.55 1.37 26.95
CA LEU A 92 15.47 2.35 27.01
C LEU A 92 14.71 2.49 25.69
N ILE A 93 15.41 2.43 24.56
CA ILE A 93 14.77 2.40 23.23
C ILE A 93 13.84 1.19 23.13
N HIS A 94 14.29 0.02 23.59
CA HIS A 94 13.45 -1.17 23.60
C HIS A 94 12.21 -1.01 24.50
N ILE A 95 12.36 -0.40 25.68
CA ILE A 95 11.24 -0.10 26.58
C ILE A 95 10.25 0.88 25.94
N LEU A 96 10.75 1.94 25.27
CA LEU A 96 9.89 2.90 24.56
C LEU A 96 9.17 2.24 23.37
N SER A 97 9.82 1.32 22.66
CA SER A 97 9.20 0.51 21.60
C SER A 97 8.08 -0.37 22.16
N PHE A 98 8.31 -1.03 23.29
CA PHE A 98 7.29 -1.80 23.98
C PHE A 98 6.11 -0.93 24.44
N LEU A 99 6.39 0.26 25.01
CA LEU A 99 5.39 1.25 25.39
C LEU A 99 4.47 1.60 24.20
N CYS A 100 5.05 1.86 23.02
CA CYS A 100 4.30 2.19 21.81
C CYS A 100 3.31 1.09 21.36
N GLN A 101 3.56 -0.16 21.75
CA GLN A 101 2.73 -1.31 21.37
C GLN A 101 1.57 -1.55 22.35
N CYS A 102 1.76 -1.20 23.63
CA CYS A 102 0.85 -1.62 24.70
C CYS A 102 0.07 -0.48 25.37
N THR A 103 0.38 0.78 25.09
CA THR A 103 -0.24 1.95 25.75
C THR A 103 -1.13 2.80 24.85
N SER A 104 -1.89 3.71 25.45
CA SER A 104 -2.78 4.66 24.78
C SER A 104 -2.06 5.93 24.26
N PRO A 105 -2.67 6.66 23.30
CA PRO A 105 -2.11 7.91 22.79
C PRO A 105 -1.80 8.96 23.87
N GLU A 106 -2.56 9.00 24.96
CA GLU A 106 -2.35 9.90 26.09
C GLU A 106 -0.98 9.65 26.76
N VAL A 107 -0.61 8.38 26.94
CA VAL A 107 0.70 7.99 27.47
C VAL A 107 1.79 8.31 26.45
N HIS A 108 1.55 8.07 25.17
CA HIS A 108 2.51 8.40 24.10
C HIS A 108 2.87 9.89 24.09
N LEU A 109 1.89 10.79 24.28
CA LEU A 109 2.10 12.24 24.32
C LEU A 109 3.10 12.66 25.38
N LYS A 110 3.09 12.00 26.55
CA LYS A 110 4.08 12.24 27.61
C LYS A 110 5.50 12.01 27.08
N PHE A 111 5.76 10.85 26.48
CA PHE A 111 7.11 10.44 26.05
C PHE A 111 7.54 11.01 24.70
N LYS A 112 6.60 11.51 23.89
CA LYS A 112 6.84 12.04 22.55
C LYS A 112 7.94 13.11 22.49
N ILE A 113 8.11 13.91 23.53
CA ILE A 113 9.17 14.94 23.61
C ILE A 113 10.59 14.35 23.53
N LEU A 114 10.76 13.04 23.77
CA LEU A 114 12.03 12.34 23.68
C LEU A 114 12.44 12.00 22.23
N MET A 115 11.51 12.09 21.26
CA MET A 115 11.71 11.61 19.89
C MET A 115 13.02 12.14 19.26
N GLU A 116 13.30 13.43 19.43
CA GLU A 116 14.52 14.05 18.91
C GLU A 116 15.79 13.45 19.54
N ASN A 117 15.79 13.26 20.85
CA ASN A 117 16.95 12.73 21.59
C ASN A 117 17.19 11.26 21.24
N VAL A 118 16.11 10.49 21.10
CA VAL A 118 16.16 9.09 20.64
C VAL A 118 16.81 9.02 19.26
N ILE A 119 16.38 9.83 18.29
CA ILE A 119 16.95 9.83 16.93
C ILE A 119 18.41 10.27 16.91
N LYS A 120 18.76 11.32 17.67
CA LYS A 120 20.14 11.79 17.79
C LYS A 120 21.09 10.72 18.37
N SER A 121 20.59 9.82 19.21
CA SER A 121 21.41 8.77 19.84
C SER A 121 22.00 7.75 18.86
N VAL A 122 21.43 7.59 17.66
CA VAL A 122 21.95 6.70 16.60
C VAL A 122 22.59 7.45 15.44
N ALA A 123 22.80 8.75 15.57
CA ALA A 123 23.47 9.53 14.54
C ALA A 123 24.92 9.02 14.34
N PRO A 124 25.37 8.78 13.09
CA PRO A 124 26.68 8.19 12.82
C PRO A 124 27.88 8.91 13.42
N ARG A 125 27.79 10.24 13.61
CA ARG A 125 28.88 11.06 14.16
C ARG A 125 28.94 11.08 15.70
N GLY A 126 27.87 10.67 16.38
CA GLY A 126 27.71 10.85 17.83
C GLY A 126 27.77 9.55 18.63
N ASN A 127 27.65 8.39 18.00
CA ASN A 127 27.41 7.15 18.71
C ASN A 127 28.65 6.27 18.84
N LYS A 128 29.07 6.01 20.09
CA LYS A 128 30.15 5.07 20.44
C LYS A 128 29.66 3.68 20.83
N ALA A 129 28.35 3.49 21.02
CA ALA A 129 27.78 2.22 21.44
C ALA A 129 27.68 1.23 20.26
N GLU A 130 27.87 -0.06 20.54
CA GLU A 130 27.57 -1.14 19.60
C GLU A 130 26.05 -1.18 19.39
N MET A 131 25.57 -0.52 18.33
CA MET A 131 24.19 -0.66 17.89
C MET A 131 24.03 -1.95 17.10
N ASN A 132 22.84 -2.54 17.15
CA ASN A 132 22.45 -3.69 16.35
C ASN A 132 21.17 -3.38 15.55
N SER A 133 20.76 -4.31 14.69
CA SER A 133 19.55 -4.15 13.86
C SER A 133 18.27 -3.99 14.68
N THR A 134 18.16 -4.62 15.86
CA THR A 134 17.00 -4.52 16.75
C THR A 134 16.74 -3.08 17.21
N VAL A 135 17.80 -2.33 17.55
CA VAL A 135 17.66 -0.92 17.96
C VAL A 135 17.02 -0.08 16.86
N TYR A 136 17.41 -0.28 15.61
CA TYR A 136 16.81 0.45 14.48
C TYR A 136 15.35 0.05 14.24
N ASN A 137 14.99 -1.21 14.47
CA ASN A 137 13.60 -1.67 14.38
C ASN A 137 12.73 -1.01 15.47
N ASP A 138 13.18 -1.06 16.73
CA ASP A 138 12.50 -0.42 17.87
C ASP A 138 12.33 1.08 17.66
N MET A 139 13.37 1.77 17.19
CA MET A 139 13.29 3.18 16.85
C MET A 139 12.32 3.48 15.72
N SER A 140 12.29 2.61 14.70
CA SER A 140 11.39 2.78 13.56
C SER A 140 9.94 2.67 14.02
N LEU A 141 9.65 1.76 14.97
CA LEU A 141 8.33 1.66 15.59
C LEU A 141 7.99 2.93 16.39
N ILE A 142 8.90 3.40 17.25
CA ILE A 142 8.70 4.63 18.04
C ILE A 142 8.36 5.81 17.12
N VAL A 143 9.17 6.03 16.08
CA VAL A 143 8.98 7.13 15.13
C VAL A 143 7.69 6.94 14.31
N ALA A 144 7.39 5.72 13.88
CA ALA A 144 6.16 5.42 13.15
C ALA A 144 4.89 5.70 13.99
N VAL A 145 4.94 5.48 15.30
CA VAL A 145 3.81 5.76 16.20
C VAL A 145 3.74 7.25 16.55
N TRP A 146 4.86 7.87 16.94
CA TRP A 146 4.85 9.22 17.52
C TRP A 146 4.85 10.36 16.50
N ALA A 147 5.44 10.19 15.31
CA ALA A 147 5.55 11.28 14.32
C ALA A 147 4.20 11.56 13.65
N ASN A 148 3.30 12.29 14.30
CA ASN A 148 1.91 12.48 13.88
C ASN A 148 1.46 13.94 13.80
N THR A 149 2.37 14.91 13.97
CA THR A 149 2.08 16.35 13.78
C THR A 149 2.95 16.98 12.68
N PRO A 150 2.53 18.11 12.10
CA PRO A 150 3.32 18.81 11.08
C PRO A 150 4.73 19.17 11.54
N GLY A 151 5.73 19.03 10.67
CA GLY A 151 7.15 19.28 10.95
C GLY A 151 7.90 18.09 11.55
N GLU A 152 7.19 17.03 11.94
CA GLU A 152 7.80 15.80 12.48
C GLU A 152 8.29 14.86 11.41
N GLY A 153 7.97 15.11 10.14
CA GLY A 153 8.49 14.30 9.04
C GLY A 153 10.01 14.24 9.02
N LYS A 154 10.68 15.33 9.43
CA LYS A 154 12.15 15.39 9.55
C LYS A 154 12.73 14.20 10.32
N TYR A 155 12.05 13.72 11.36
CA TYR A 155 12.49 12.62 12.21
C TYR A 155 12.42 11.26 11.50
N VAL A 156 11.39 11.04 10.67
CA VAL A 156 11.25 9.85 9.82
C VAL A 156 12.40 9.79 8.81
N TYR A 157 12.68 10.90 8.12
CA TYR A 157 13.76 10.96 7.12
C TYR A 157 15.15 10.87 7.75
N GLU A 158 15.38 11.50 8.90
CA GLU A 158 16.64 11.39 9.63
C GLU A 158 16.92 9.96 10.06
N LEU A 159 15.91 9.28 10.61
CA LEU A 159 16.05 7.88 10.99
C LEU A 159 16.29 6.98 9.77
N LEU A 160 15.55 7.15 8.67
CA LEU A 160 15.82 6.43 7.41
C LEU A 160 17.28 6.55 6.98
N ARG A 161 17.81 7.78 6.98
CA ARG A 161 19.21 8.05 6.65
C ARG A 161 20.18 7.38 7.62
N HIS A 162 19.89 7.40 8.92
CA HIS A 162 20.72 6.73 9.93
C HIS A 162 20.71 5.21 9.76
N THR A 163 19.54 4.62 9.55
CA THR A 163 19.34 3.19 9.29
C THR A 163 20.14 2.74 8.06
N THR A 164 20.04 3.45 6.93
CA THR A 164 20.75 3.07 5.71
C THR A 164 22.26 3.31 5.79
N ASN A 165 22.69 4.40 6.46
CA ASN A 165 24.13 4.66 6.65
C ASN A 165 24.77 3.64 7.58
N PHE A 166 24.06 3.23 8.63
CA PHE A 166 24.53 2.19 9.54
C PHE A 166 24.66 0.86 8.81
N PHE A 167 23.65 0.47 8.04
CA PHE A 167 23.73 -0.71 7.17
C PHE A 167 24.97 -0.68 6.26
N ALA A 168 25.20 0.45 5.57
CA ALA A 168 26.34 0.60 4.66
C ALA A 168 27.71 0.55 5.36
N ALA A 169 27.79 0.94 6.64
CA ALA A 169 29.03 0.92 7.42
C ALA A 169 29.39 -0.49 7.92
N GLN A 170 28.44 -1.43 7.94
CA GLN A 170 28.65 -2.79 8.42
C GLN A 170 29.26 -3.67 7.31
N LYS A 171 30.33 -4.40 7.63
CA LYS A 171 31.07 -5.25 6.68
C LYS A 171 30.70 -6.75 6.73
N GLN A 172 29.89 -7.18 7.68
CA GLN A 172 29.60 -8.60 7.97
C GLN A 172 28.24 -9.05 7.44
N SER A 173 27.90 -10.34 7.59
CA SER A 173 26.57 -10.86 7.22
C SER A 173 25.49 -10.11 8.02
N LEU A 174 24.66 -9.36 7.30
CA LEU A 174 23.67 -8.47 7.89
C LEU A 174 22.35 -9.21 8.12
N ASP A 175 21.63 -8.81 9.17
CA ASP A 175 20.22 -9.13 9.30
C ASP A 175 19.41 -8.21 8.36
N VAL A 176 19.54 -8.46 7.06
CA VAL A 176 18.93 -7.65 5.99
C VAL A 176 17.41 -7.53 6.20
N GLY A 177 16.78 -8.56 6.76
CA GLY A 177 15.35 -8.57 7.06
C GLY A 177 14.95 -7.50 8.06
N GLN A 178 15.68 -7.33 9.15
CA GLN A 178 15.39 -6.29 10.14
C GLN A 178 15.53 -4.88 9.56
N PHE A 179 16.51 -4.65 8.68
CA PHE A 179 16.66 -3.37 8.00
C PHE A 179 15.51 -3.11 7.03
N LEU A 180 15.10 -4.11 6.26
CA LEU A 180 13.95 -3.97 5.36
C LEU A 180 12.63 -3.75 6.12
N LEU A 181 12.43 -4.38 7.28
CA LEU A 181 11.28 -4.12 8.15
C LEU A 181 11.27 -2.68 8.65
N SER A 182 12.43 -2.21 9.13
CA SER A 182 12.62 -0.83 9.59
C SER A 182 12.31 0.17 8.47
N ILE A 183 12.86 -0.06 7.28
CA ILE A 183 12.61 0.76 6.09
C ILE A 183 11.12 0.74 5.73
N ARG A 184 10.49 -0.44 5.63
CA ARG A 184 9.07 -0.57 5.31
C ARG A 184 8.20 0.25 6.26
N MET A 185 8.43 0.18 7.58
CA MET A 185 7.66 0.95 8.56
C MET A 185 7.81 2.45 8.35
N LEU A 186 9.04 2.93 8.12
CA LEU A 186 9.32 4.35 7.92
C LEU A 186 8.75 4.87 6.60
N LEU A 187 8.84 4.10 5.51
CA LEU A 187 8.18 4.46 4.24
C LEU A 187 6.66 4.51 4.40
N GLY A 188 6.07 3.52 5.09
CA GLY A 188 4.67 3.53 5.48
C GLY A 188 4.29 4.79 6.24
N LYS A 189 5.17 5.26 7.13
CA LYS A 189 4.96 6.48 7.88
C LYS A 189 4.97 7.72 6.99
N ILE A 190 5.90 7.82 6.03
CA ILE A 190 5.98 8.94 5.08
C ILE A 190 4.61 9.17 4.41
N TYR A 191 3.92 8.12 3.97
CA TYR A 191 2.59 8.27 3.36
C TYR A 191 1.55 8.93 4.26
N GLN A 192 1.64 8.73 5.58
CA GLN A 192 0.69 9.31 6.53
C GLN A 192 1.00 10.79 6.82
N ILE A 193 2.28 11.16 6.86
CA ILE A 193 2.72 12.51 7.26
C ILE A 193 2.86 13.46 6.07
N ALA A 194 3.16 12.96 4.86
CA ALA A 194 3.43 13.79 3.70
C ALA A 194 2.30 14.78 3.36
N PRO A 195 0.99 14.42 3.46
CA PRO A 195 -0.10 15.37 3.26
C PRO A 195 -0.16 16.48 4.31
N MET A 196 0.42 16.27 5.50
CA MET A 196 0.44 17.25 6.60
C MET A 196 1.63 18.22 6.48
N GLU A 197 2.66 17.83 5.75
CA GLU A 197 3.87 18.62 5.52
C GLU A 197 3.62 19.62 4.37
N ARG A 198 3.38 20.89 4.71
CA ARG A 198 3.06 21.96 3.73
C ARG A 198 4.17 22.25 2.71
N LEU A 199 5.41 21.80 2.97
CA LEU A 199 6.62 22.13 2.21
C LEU A 199 7.28 20.88 1.59
N SER A 200 6.49 19.85 1.27
CA SER A 200 6.98 18.47 1.20
C SER A 200 7.84 18.08 -0.01
N ALA A 201 7.72 18.70 -1.18
CA ALA A 201 8.49 18.20 -2.33
C ALA A 201 10.00 18.49 -2.22
N GLU A 202 10.37 19.76 -1.98
CA GLU A 202 11.78 20.19 -2.07
C GLU A 202 12.64 19.79 -0.85
N LEU A 203 12.04 19.71 0.34
CA LEU A 203 12.79 19.37 1.55
C LEU A 203 13.15 17.89 1.60
N PHE A 204 12.39 16.99 0.97
CA PHE A 204 12.48 15.55 1.23
C PHE A 204 13.31 14.77 0.20
N ASP A 205 13.56 15.33 -0.99
CA ASP A 205 14.08 14.58 -2.16
C ASP A 205 15.62 14.37 -2.22
N ASN A 206 16.43 15.02 -1.38
CA ASN A 206 17.89 15.07 -1.60
C ASN A 206 18.79 14.42 -0.52
N ARG A 207 18.30 13.49 0.31
CA ARG A 207 18.97 13.15 1.61
C ARG A 207 19.67 11.77 1.71
N GLY A 208 19.99 11.12 0.59
CA GLY A 208 20.87 9.93 0.52
C GLY A 208 20.24 8.58 0.93
N TRP A 209 19.13 8.61 1.68
CA TRP A 209 18.39 7.40 2.03
C TRP A 209 17.84 6.61 0.82
N PRO A 210 17.44 7.21 -0.34
CA PRO A 210 16.98 6.40 -1.48
C PRO A 210 18.09 5.51 -2.06
N VAL A 211 19.33 6.02 -2.11
CA VAL A 211 20.53 5.26 -2.49
C VAL A 211 20.83 4.17 -1.46
N GLY A 212 20.68 4.51 -0.18
CA GLY A 212 20.84 3.59 0.93
C GLY A 212 19.87 2.40 0.88
N ILE A 213 18.61 2.62 0.54
CA ILE A 213 17.61 1.56 0.36
C ILE A 213 17.99 0.63 -0.80
N LEU A 214 18.44 1.19 -1.93
CA LEU A 214 18.95 0.38 -3.05
C LEU A 214 20.12 -0.52 -2.63
N ALA A 215 21.03 -0.02 -1.78
CA ALA A 215 22.14 -0.82 -1.26
C ALA A 215 21.65 -2.01 -0.40
N VAL A 216 20.62 -1.80 0.45
CA VAL A 216 20.01 -2.87 1.25
C VAL A 216 19.38 -3.93 0.35
N LEU A 217 18.61 -3.51 -0.66
CA LEU A 217 17.96 -4.41 -1.62
C LEU A 217 18.98 -5.23 -2.42
N ARG A 218 20.06 -4.59 -2.90
CA ARG A 218 21.16 -5.28 -3.60
C ARG A 218 21.84 -6.32 -2.72
N CYS A 219 22.11 -5.99 -1.46
CA CYS A 219 22.70 -6.94 -0.52
C CYS A 219 21.79 -8.16 -0.32
N LEU A 220 20.47 -7.96 -0.22
CA LEU A 220 19.52 -9.07 -0.16
C LEU A 220 19.64 -9.99 -1.38
N LEU A 221 19.71 -9.42 -2.58
CA LEU A 221 19.80 -10.18 -3.83
C LEU A 221 21.14 -10.90 -4.03
N GLN A 222 22.15 -10.54 -3.25
CA GLN A 222 23.46 -11.20 -3.21
C GLN A 222 23.55 -12.26 -2.10
N GLU A 223 22.57 -12.34 -1.21
CA GLU A 223 22.53 -13.41 -0.19
C GLU A 223 22.31 -14.77 -0.85
N ARG A 224 22.71 -15.84 -0.15
CA ARG A 224 22.49 -17.20 -0.64
C ARG A 224 21.00 -17.48 -0.78
N HIS A 225 20.63 -18.28 -1.78
CA HIS A 225 19.24 -18.64 -2.08
C HIS A 225 18.48 -19.14 -0.83
N GLU A 226 19.13 -19.87 0.09
CA GLU A 226 18.45 -20.38 1.29
C GLU A 226 17.98 -19.29 2.26
N LYS A 227 18.58 -18.09 2.20
CA LYS A 227 18.17 -16.94 3.02
C LYS A 227 17.12 -16.06 2.33
N PHE A 228 16.89 -16.25 1.03
CA PHE A 228 15.92 -15.49 0.25
C PHE A 228 14.54 -16.15 0.33
N SER A 229 13.97 -16.19 1.54
CA SER A 229 12.68 -16.83 1.82
C SER A 229 11.49 -16.11 1.15
N LYS A 230 10.31 -16.74 1.14
CA LYS A 230 9.08 -16.13 0.62
C LYS A 230 8.72 -14.83 1.36
N GLU A 231 8.91 -14.80 2.69
CA GLU A 231 8.65 -13.65 3.54
C GLU A 231 9.62 -12.50 3.20
N MET A 232 10.89 -12.83 2.98
CA MET A 232 11.90 -11.85 2.59
C MET A 232 11.65 -11.28 1.19
N ARG A 233 11.20 -12.12 0.24
CA ARG A 233 10.74 -11.68 -1.09
C ARG A 233 9.55 -10.72 -0.99
N ALA A 234 8.53 -11.08 -0.20
CA ALA A 234 7.36 -10.23 0.01
C ALA A 234 7.75 -8.86 0.60
N LEU A 235 8.67 -8.85 1.57
CA LEU A 235 9.17 -7.64 2.20
C LEU A 235 10.02 -6.79 1.25
N MET A 236 10.87 -7.40 0.42
CA MET A 236 11.61 -6.72 -0.63
C MET A 236 10.66 -6.00 -1.59
N TRP A 237 9.60 -6.68 -2.03
CA TRP A 237 8.59 -6.09 -2.91
C TRP A 237 7.75 -5.01 -2.22
N ASP A 238 7.45 -5.14 -0.93
CA ASP A 238 6.81 -4.07 -0.15
C ASP A 238 7.63 -2.78 -0.19
N VAL A 239 8.94 -2.90 0.03
CA VAL A 239 9.87 -1.77 0.02
C VAL A 239 9.98 -1.20 -1.40
N LEU A 240 10.16 -2.05 -2.41
CA LEU A 240 10.22 -1.62 -3.81
C LEU A 240 8.97 -0.85 -4.24
N SER A 241 7.79 -1.41 -3.98
CA SER A 241 6.52 -0.76 -4.30
C SER A 241 6.33 0.55 -3.53
N SER A 242 6.75 0.59 -2.26
CA SER A 242 6.73 1.82 -1.48
C SER A 242 7.69 2.87 -2.02
N MET A 243 8.86 2.47 -2.53
CA MET A 243 9.81 3.39 -3.15
C MET A 243 9.31 3.93 -4.48
N THR A 244 8.75 3.08 -5.34
CA THR A 244 8.24 3.51 -6.64
C THR A 244 6.99 4.37 -6.51
N LYS A 245 6.19 4.21 -5.45
CA LYS A 245 5.06 5.11 -5.17
C LYS A 245 5.50 6.44 -4.53
N LEU A 246 6.64 6.51 -3.83
CA LEU A 246 7.18 7.77 -3.29
C LEU A 246 8.00 8.56 -4.32
N GLY A 247 9.00 7.92 -4.93
CA GLY A 247 9.95 8.55 -5.85
C GLY A 247 9.55 8.45 -7.32
N GLY A 248 8.39 7.83 -7.61
CA GLY A 248 8.01 7.48 -8.97
C GLY A 248 8.96 6.46 -9.59
N ILE A 249 8.82 6.28 -10.90
CA ILE A 249 9.77 5.46 -11.67
C ILE A 249 11.18 6.06 -11.62
N ALA A 250 11.33 7.39 -11.52
CA ALA A 250 12.60 8.11 -11.57
C ALA A 250 13.61 7.67 -10.51
N TRP A 251 13.17 7.07 -9.40
CA TRP A 251 14.06 6.46 -8.41
C TRP A 251 15.03 5.43 -9.02
N PHE A 252 14.60 4.71 -10.06
CA PHE A 252 15.45 3.77 -10.79
C PHE A 252 16.59 4.45 -11.57
N ASN A 253 16.56 5.78 -11.80
CA ASN A 253 17.67 6.50 -12.44
C ASN A 253 18.97 6.44 -11.63
N ILE A 254 18.88 6.21 -10.31
CA ILE A 254 20.06 6.00 -9.47
C ILE A 254 20.84 4.76 -9.94
N ASP A 255 20.15 3.76 -10.50
CA ASP A 255 20.71 2.49 -10.88
C ASP A 255 19.89 1.78 -11.97
N LYS A 256 20.23 2.07 -13.22
CA LYS A 256 19.56 1.50 -14.41
C LYS A 256 19.70 -0.02 -14.50
N THR A 257 20.78 -0.61 -13.98
CA THR A 257 20.97 -2.07 -13.97
C THR A 257 19.98 -2.74 -13.02
N PHE A 258 19.75 -2.15 -11.85
CA PHE A 258 18.74 -2.64 -10.93
C PHE A 258 17.33 -2.47 -11.48
N ALA A 259 17.05 -1.42 -12.25
CA ALA A 259 15.78 -1.26 -12.95
C ALA A 259 15.48 -2.45 -13.88
N LYS A 260 16.45 -2.82 -14.73
CA LYS A 260 16.35 -3.99 -15.64
C LYS A 260 16.06 -5.28 -14.87
N MET A 261 16.84 -5.54 -13.81
CA MET A 261 16.66 -6.72 -12.98
C MET A 261 15.30 -6.71 -12.27
N ALA A 262 14.87 -5.57 -11.73
CA ALA A 262 13.61 -5.44 -11.02
C ALA A 262 12.41 -5.73 -11.93
N ILE A 263 12.38 -5.23 -13.17
CA ILE A 263 11.26 -5.53 -14.09
C ILE A 263 11.24 -7.00 -14.50
N GLN A 264 12.39 -7.63 -14.72
CA GLN A 264 12.48 -9.06 -15.04
C GLN A 264 12.02 -9.94 -13.88
N MET A 265 12.43 -9.60 -12.65
CA MET A 265 11.95 -10.28 -11.45
C MET A 265 10.44 -10.05 -11.25
N ASN A 266 9.95 -8.83 -11.51
CA ASN A 266 8.54 -8.50 -11.40
C ASN A 266 7.70 -9.35 -12.37
N HIS A 267 8.18 -9.55 -13.60
CA HIS A 267 7.54 -10.45 -14.57
C HIS A 267 7.37 -11.87 -14.02
N VAL A 268 8.44 -12.46 -13.50
CA VAL A 268 8.41 -13.82 -12.93
C VAL A 268 7.47 -13.89 -11.72
N GLU A 269 7.50 -12.91 -10.82
CA GLU A 269 6.64 -12.92 -9.62
C GLU A 269 5.15 -12.69 -9.97
N MET A 270 4.85 -11.92 -11.03
CA MET A 270 3.49 -11.83 -11.58
C MET A 270 3.00 -13.18 -12.10
N GLN A 271 3.85 -13.89 -12.86
CA GLN A 271 3.51 -15.23 -13.36
C GLN A 271 3.27 -16.20 -12.19
N MET A 272 4.11 -16.16 -11.16
CA MET A 272 3.93 -16.98 -9.96
C MET A 272 2.63 -16.64 -9.22
N SER A 273 2.25 -15.37 -9.14
CA SER A 273 1.01 -14.91 -8.50
C SER A 273 -0.26 -15.37 -9.22
N LEU A 274 -0.14 -15.67 -10.52
CA LEU A 274 -1.23 -16.14 -11.39
C LEU A 274 -1.14 -17.63 -11.76
N HIS A 275 -0.12 -18.34 -11.25
CA HIS A 275 0.18 -19.70 -11.67
C HIS A 275 -0.90 -20.72 -11.28
N ASP A 276 -1.47 -20.57 -10.09
CA ASP A 276 -2.58 -21.39 -9.60
C ASP A 276 -3.88 -20.57 -9.55
N PRO A 277 -4.80 -20.75 -10.52
CA PRO A 277 -6.07 -20.05 -10.54
C PRO A 277 -6.96 -20.33 -9.32
N GLN A 278 -6.72 -21.42 -8.58
CA GLN A 278 -7.48 -21.74 -7.37
C GLN A 278 -6.93 -21.03 -6.13
N ASN A 279 -5.68 -20.56 -6.16
CA ASN A 279 -4.98 -19.93 -5.03
C ASN A 279 -4.23 -18.67 -5.47
N LEU A 280 -4.95 -17.73 -6.06
CA LEU A 280 -4.40 -16.46 -6.55
C LEU A 280 -3.91 -15.56 -5.42
N ASP A 281 -2.66 -15.08 -5.50
CA ASP A 281 -2.10 -14.11 -4.55
C ASP A 281 -2.45 -12.68 -4.99
N VAL A 282 -3.64 -12.22 -4.58
CA VAL A 282 -4.18 -10.90 -4.95
C VAL A 282 -3.24 -9.76 -4.52
N LEU A 283 -2.68 -9.86 -3.32
CA LEU A 283 -1.88 -8.77 -2.75
C LEU A 283 -0.55 -8.60 -3.50
N GLN A 284 0.15 -9.69 -3.77
CA GLN A 284 1.38 -9.63 -4.57
C GLN A 284 1.08 -9.22 -6.00
N PHE A 285 0.07 -9.80 -6.63
CA PHE A 285 -0.29 -9.45 -8.00
C PHE A 285 -0.55 -7.95 -8.19
N CYS A 286 -1.41 -7.35 -7.36
CA CYS A 286 -1.73 -5.92 -7.48
C CYS A 286 -0.49 -5.04 -7.31
N ARG A 287 0.43 -5.44 -6.44
CA ARG A 287 1.71 -4.74 -6.23
C ARG A 287 2.60 -4.81 -7.45
N HIS A 288 2.74 -5.99 -8.04
CA HIS A 288 3.56 -6.19 -9.22
C HIS A 288 2.96 -5.50 -10.45
N LEU A 289 1.63 -5.51 -10.57
CA LEU A 289 0.92 -4.77 -11.62
C LEU A 289 1.17 -3.27 -11.51
N ARG A 290 1.14 -2.71 -10.29
CA ARG A 290 1.46 -1.31 -10.07
C ARG A 290 2.89 -0.96 -10.48
N ILE A 291 3.85 -1.84 -10.22
CA ILE A 291 5.23 -1.66 -10.69
C ILE A 291 5.27 -1.70 -12.22
N LEU A 292 4.57 -2.66 -12.84
CA LEU A 292 4.48 -2.77 -14.29
C LEU A 292 3.89 -1.50 -14.93
N GLU A 293 2.79 -0.96 -14.40
CA GLU A 293 2.18 0.31 -14.84
C GLU A 293 3.18 1.45 -14.89
N LEU A 294 4.03 1.57 -13.87
CA LEU A 294 5.06 2.61 -13.82
C LEU A 294 6.13 2.40 -14.89
N TYR A 295 6.51 1.16 -15.16
CA TYR A 295 7.42 0.86 -16.26
C TYR A 295 6.76 1.15 -17.62
N THR A 296 5.48 0.82 -17.79
CA THR A 296 4.75 1.11 -19.04
C THR A 296 4.75 2.61 -19.34
N ASN A 297 4.34 3.44 -18.38
CA ASN A 297 4.37 4.91 -18.52
C ASN A 297 5.78 5.46 -18.89
N ALA A 298 6.83 4.79 -18.42
CA ALA A 298 8.20 5.23 -18.58
C ALA A 298 8.85 4.78 -19.90
N ILE A 299 8.31 3.78 -20.59
CA ILE A 299 8.86 3.32 -21.88
C ILE A 299 8.77 4.43 -22.93
N CYS A 300 7.78 5.33 -22.82
CA CYS A 300 7.70 6.54 -23.64
C CYS A 300 8.86 7.51 -23.40
N ASP A 301 9.54 7.44 -22.24
CA ASP A 301 10.68 8.30 -21.89
C ASP A 301 12.01 7.58 -22.17
N SER A 302 12.50 7.76 -23.40
CA SER A 302 13.71 7.09 -23.90
C SER A 302 15.00 7.39 -23.12
N GLU A 303 15.08 8.50 -22.37
CA GLU A 303 16.30 8.88 -21.64
C GLU A 303 16.51 8.05 -20.36
N MET A 304 15.43 7.45 -19.87
CA MET A 304 15.39 6.87 -18.54
C MET A 304 16.29 5.64 -18.38
N PHE A 305 16.29 4.74 -19.36
CA PHE A 305 16.83 3.39 -19.16
C PHE A 305 18.19 3.12 -19.83
N GLY A 306 18.66 4.02 -20.69
CA GLY A 306 19.90 3.83 -21.46
C GLY A 306 19.77 2.73 -22.54
N GLU A 307 20.76 2.61 -23.42
CA GLU A 307 20.67 1.76 -24.63
C GLU A 307 20.26 0.31 -24.34
N ASP A 308 20.96 -0.40 -23.45
CA ASP A 308 20.60 -1.78 -23.06
C ASP A 308 19.21 -1.87 -22.41
N GLY A 309 18.79 -0.83 -21.69
CA GLY A 309 17.49 -0.78 -21.02
C GLY A 309 16.33 -0.66 -22.01
N MET A 310 16.55 0.05 -23.12
CA MET A 310 15.57 0.24 -24.19
C MET A 310 15.23 -1.04 -24.95
N GLU A 311 16.06 -2.09 -24.86
CA GLU A 311 15.72 -3.40 -25.42
C GLU A 311 14.99 -4.27 -24.38
N VAL A 312 15.57 -4.42 -23.19
CA VAL A 312 15.10 -5.39 -22.18
C VAL A 312 13.78 -4.97 -21.55
N ILE A 313 13.62 -3.70 -21.19
CA ILE A 313 12.47 -3.23 -20.42
C ILE A 313 11.19 -3.25 -21.27
N PRO A 314 11.15 -2.67 -22.49
CA PRO A 314 9.96 -2.72 -23.31
C PRO A 314 9.55 -4.16 -23.68
N HIS A 315 10.53 -5.03 -23.94
CA HIS A 315 10.27 -6.44 -24.20
C HIS A 315 9.61 -7.14 -23.00
N THR A 316 10.19 -6.97 -21.81
CA THR A 316 9.66 -7.58 -20.57
C THR A 316 8.27 -7.04 -20.21
N VAL A 317 8.03 -5.74 -20.45
CA VAL A 317 6.72 -5.12 -20.22
C VAL A 317 5.69 -5.65 -21.23
N GLY A 318 6.07 -5.78 -22.49
CA GLY A 318 5.25 -6.41 -23.52
C GLY A 318 4.85 -7.85 -23.16
N ASP A 319 5.81 -8.66 -22.74
CA ASP A 319 5.57 -10.05 -22.35
C ASP A 319 4.69 -10.17 -21.10
N SER A 320 4.92 -9.31 -20.11
CA SER A 320 4.08 -9.22 -18.91
C SER A 320 2.64 -8.85 -19.26
N THR A 321 2.48 -7.84 -20.10
CA THR A 321 1.18 -7.34 -20.55
C THR A 321 0.41 -8.43 -21.30
N LYS A 322 1.06 -9.10 -22.25
CA LYS A 322 0.48 -10.23 -22.98
C LYS A 322 0.04 -11.34 -22.03
N PHE A 323 0.89 -11.70 -21.06
CA PHE A 323 0.60 -12.74 -20.09
C PHE A 323 -0.64 -12.41 -19.25
N ILE A 324 -0.74 -11.19 -18.72
CA ILE A 324 -1.87 -10.74 -17.90
C ILE A 324 -3.18 -10.76 -18.69
N LEU A 325 -3.18 -10.18 -19.91
CA LEU A 325 -4.37 -10.12 -20.74
C LEU A 325 -4.82 -11.53 -21.19
N LEU A 326 -3.87 -12.41 -21.52
CA LEU A 326 -4.18 -13.79 -21.85
C LEU A 326 -4.77 -14.54 -20.66
N PHE A 327 -4.19 -14.40 -19.47
CA PHE A 327 -4.72 -14.98 -18.24
C PHE A 327 -6.16 -14.51 -17.98
N TRP A 328 -6.42 -13.22 -18.09
CA TRP A 328 -7.74 -12.65 -17.83
C TRP A 328 -8.80 -13.18 -18.80
N VAL A 329 -8.47 -13.24 -20.08
CA VAL A 329 -9.34 -13.82 -21.12
C VAL A 329 -9.55 -15.32 -20.90
N GLU A 330 -8.50 -16.06 -20.55
CA GLU A 330 -8.61 -17.50 -20.27
C GLU A 330 -9.52 -17.78 -19.08
N ALA A 331 -9.33 -17.04 -17.98
CA ALA A 331 -10.14 -17.16 -16.79
C ALA A 331 -11.62 -16.88 -17.10
N TYR A 332 -11.91 -15.84 -17.88
CA TYR A 332 -13.27 -15.55 -18.34
C TYR A 332 -13.86 -16.70 -19.16
N LEU A 333 -13.15 -17.18 -20.17
CA LEU A 333 -13.62 -18.26 -21.05
C LEU A 333 -13.84 -19.57 -20.30
N GLN A 334 -12.98 -19.87 -19.33
CA GLN A 334 -13.08 -21.04 -18.46
C GLN A 334 -14.05 -20.83 -17.28
N LYS A 335 -14.65 -19.63 -17.15
CA LYS A 335 -15.52 -19.24 -16.03
C LYS A 335 -14.84 -19.40 -14.66
N ILE A 336 -13.53 -19.21 -14.62
CA ILE A 336 -12.76 -19.13 -13.38
C ILE A 336 -13.07 -17.78 -12.73
N GLN A 337 -13.57 -17.83 -11.51
CA GLN A 337 -13.85 -16.62 -10.75
C GLN A 337 -12.53 -16.01 -10.24
N ILE A 338 -12.20 -14.82 -10.76
CA ILE A 338 -11.08 -14.02 -10.26
C ILE A 338 -11.59 -13.17 -9.08
N PRO A 339 -10.81 -13.00 -7.99
CA PRO A 339 -11.14 -12.05 -6.92
C PRO A 339 -11.38 -10.63 -7.45
N THR A 340 -12.41 -9.94 -6.97
CA THR A 340 -12.82 -8.64 -7.55
C THR A 340 -11.67 -7.65 -7.62
N GLN A 341 -10.92 -7.46 -6.53
CA GLN A 341 -9.78 -6.53 -6.48
C GLN A 341 -8.74 -6.79 -7.59
N MET A 342 -8.47 -8.07 -7.90
CA MET A 342 -7.56 -8.43 -8.99
C MET A 342 -8.18 -8.10 -10.34
N SER A 343 -9.46 -8.41 -10.55
CA SER A 343 -10.18 -8.08 -11.78
C SER A 343 -10.23 -6.56 -12.02
N LEU A 344 -10.48 -5.77 -10.99
CA LEU A 344 -10.46 -4.30 -11.04
C LEU A 344 -9.08 -3.77 -11.43
N SER A 345 -8.03 -4.34 -10.85
CA SER A 345 -6.65 -3.93 -11.14
C SER A 345 -6.27 -4.24 -12.59
N ILE A 346 -6.62 -5.43 -13.09
CA ILE A 346 -6.41 -5.81 -14.50
C ILE A 346 -7.23 -4.91 -15.43
N PHE A 347 -8.49 -4.63 -15.08
CA PHE A 347 -9.36 -3.75 -15.87
C PHE A 347 -8.78 -2.34 -15.99
N ASN A 348 -8.35 -1.75 -14.87
CA ASN A 348 -7.71 -0.43 -14.87
C ASN A 348 -6.45 -0.43 -15.74
N PHE A 349 -5.58 -1.42 -15.57
CA PHE A 349 -4.37 -1.55 -16.39
C PHE A 349 -4.70 -1.71 -17.88
N ALA A 350 -5.69 -2.54 -18.23
CA ALA A 350 -6.10 -2.73 -19.62
C ALA A 350 -6.59 -1.41 -20.24
N VAL A 351 -7.50 -0.69 -19.57
CA VAL A 351 -7.98 0.61 -20.05
C VAL A 351 -6.82 1.59 -20.21
N PHE A 352 -5.90 1.64 -19.25
CA PHE A 352 -4.70 2.47 -19.34
C PHE A 352 -3.90 2.17 -20.62
N LEU A 353 -3.65 0.90 -20.94
CA LEU A 353 -2.94 0.50 -22.16
C LEU A 353 -3.67 0.90 -23.44
N PHE A 354 -4.99 0.71 -23.48
CA PHE A 354 -5.82 1.03 -24.65
C PHE A 354 -5.93 2.53 -24.89
N CYS A 355 -6.07 3.31 -23.82
CA CYS A 355 -6.31 4.74 -23.93
C CYS A 355 -5.02 5.52 -24.20
N HIS A 356 -3.90 5.11 -23.59
CA HIS A 356 -2.69 5.93 -23.56
C HIS A 356 -1.52 5.41 -24.41
N GLU A 357 -1.43 4.12 -24.71
CA GLU A 357 -0.16 3.53 -25.20
C GLU A 357 -0.21 2.94 -26.61
N GLU A 358 -1.33 3.06 -27.34
CA GLU A 358 -1.53 2.51 -28.71
C GLU A 358 -1.02 1.05 -28.87
N LEU A 359 -1.03 0.26 -27.79
CA LEU A 359 -0.46 -1.07 -27.79
C LEU A 359 -1.33 -2.01 -28.62
N ALA A 360 -0.82 -2.41 -29.78
CA ALA A 360 -1.48 -3.38 -30.63
C ALA A 360 -1.52 -4.75 -29.94
N ILE A 361 -2.70 -5.21 -29.54
CA ILE A 361 -2.88 -6.60 -29.12
C ILE A 361 -2.66 -7.47 -30.36
N THR A 362 -1.60 -8.28 -30.36
CA THR A 362 -1.34 -9.21 -31.48
C THR A 362 -2.01 -10.57 -31.29
N GLU A 363 -2.25 -10.97 -30.04
CA GLU A 363 -2.80 -12.29 -29.70
C GLU A 363 -4.27 -12.40 -30.11
N GLU A 364 -4.55 -13.31 -31.05
CA GLU A 364 -5.88 -13.48 -31.64
C GLU A 364 -6.96 -13.79 -30.60
N LYS A 365 -6.64 -14.68 -29.65
CA LYS A 365 -7.56 -15.05 -28.58
C LYS A 365 -7.91 -13.85 -27.69
N VAL A 366 -6.92 -13.01 -27.38
CA VAL A 366 -7.15 -11.81 -26.57
C VAL A 366 -7.99 -10.82 -27.34
N ARG A 367 -7.62 -10.48 -28.59
CA ARG A 367 -8.38 -9.53 -29.42
C ARG A 367 -9.86 -9.88 -29.54
N LYS A 368 -10.17 -11.17 -29.74
CA LYS A 368 -11.53 -11.66 -29.94
C LYS A 368 -12.42 -11.63 -28.70
N HIS A 369 -11.85 -11.58 -27.50
CA HIS A 369 -12.62 -11.72 -26.26
C HIS A 369 -12.42 -10.56 -25.28
N ILE A 370 -11.39 -9.74 -25.44
CA ILE A 370 -11.07 -8.68 -24.47
C ILE A 370 -12.24 -7.71 -24.27
N GLY A 371 -12.99 -7.37 -25.32
CA GLY A 371 -14.15 -6.48 -25.21
C GLY A 371 -15.29 -7.09 -24.38
N GLU A 372 -15.53 -8.39 -24.49
CA GLU A 372 -16.52 -9.09 -23.67
C GLU A 372 -16.11 -9.09 -22.19
N VAL A 373 -14.84 -9.43 -21.91
CA VAL A 373 -14.29 -9.49 -20.55
C VAL A 373 -14.27 -8.12 -19.89
N MET A 374 -13.84 -7.10 -20.63
CA MET A 374 -13.80 -5.71 -20.16
C MET A 374 -15.20 -5.23 -19.79
N LEU A 375 -16.20 -5.48 -20.65
CA LEU A 375 -17.56 -5.04 -20.35
C LEU A 375 -18.15 -5.77 -19.15
N ASP A 376 -17.97 -7.09 -19.05
CA ASP A 376 -18.45 -7.86 -17.90
C ASP A 376 -17.79 -7.41 -16.59
N THR A 377 -16.50 -7.10 -16.64
CA THR A 377 -15.80 -6.53 -15.48
C THR A 377 -16.30 -5.12 -15.16
N ALA A 378 -16.60 -4.29 -16.16
CA ALA A 378 -17.16 -2.96 -15.97
C ALA A 378 -18.51 -2.98 -15.24
N PHE A 379 -19.35 -3.99 -15.49
CA PHE A 379 -20.57 -4.20 -14.71
C PHE A 379 -20.28 -4.48 -13.23
N THR A 380 -19.32 -5.36 -12.94
CA THR A 380 -18.90 -5.65 -11.56
C THR A 380 -18.35 -4.39 -10.87
N VAL A 381 -17.48 -3.65 -11.55
CA VAL A 381 -16.92 -2.37 -11.07
C VAL A 381 -18.05 -1.41 -10.70
N LEU A 382 -19.02 -1.23 -11.59
CA LEU A 382 -20.14 -0.31 -11.41
C LEU A 382 -21.08 -0.70 -10.26
N GLU A 383 -21.24 -2.00 -10.02
CA GLU A 383 -22.07 -2.50 -8.93
C GLU A 383 -21.42 -2.27 -7.56
N GLU A 384 -20.09 -2.41 -7.46
CA GLU A 384 -19.31 -2.23 -6.23
C GLU A 384 -18.86 -0.78 -5.95
N ALA A 385 -18.78 0.07 -6.98
CA ALA A 385 -18.27 1.44 -6.84
C ALA A 385 -19.12 2.30 -5.89
N SER A 386 -18.45 3.06 -5.01
CA SER A 386 -19.07 4.08 -4.17
C SER A 386 -19.30 5.38 -4.95
N GLU A 387 -20.11 6.29 -4.39
CA GLU A 387 -20.34 7.62 -4.98
C GLU A 387 -19.06 8.48 -5.07
N SER A 388 -18.08 8.25 -4.20
CA SER A 388 -16.77 8.93 -4.30
C SER A 388 -15.93 8.36 -5.43
N ASP A 389 -15.97 7.04 -5.64
CA ASP A 389 -15.20 6.39 -6.71
C ASP A 389 -15.74 6.80 -8.09
N LEU A 390 -17.06 6.85 -8.22
CA LEU A 390 -17.75 7.28 -9.43
C LEU A 390 -17.49 8.74 -9.80
N ARG A 391 -17.30 9.62 -8.81
CA ARG A 391 -16.88 11.01 -9.05
C ARG A 391 -15.40 11.15 -9.37
N GLY A 392 -14.59 10.18 -8.97
CA GLY A 392 -13.15 10.18 -9.09
C GLY A 392 -12.66 9.22 -10.18
N GLU A 393 -11.77 8.33 -9.78
CA GLU A 393 -11.00 7.46 -10.68
C GLU A 393 -11.89 6.53 -11.52
N VAL A 394 -12.95 5.94 -10.94
CA VAL A 394 -13.84 5.02 -11.67
C VAL A 394 -14.68 5.76 -12.71
N GLY A 395 -15.11 6.98 -12.39
CA GLY A 395 -15.83 7.83 -13.35
C GLY A 395 -14.98 8.18 -14.56
N GLN A 396 -13.72 8.56 -14.32
CA GLN A 396 -12.77 8.84 -15.40
C GLN A 396 -12.49 7.59 -16.24
N LEU A 397 -12.24 6.45 -15.58
CA LEU A 397 -12.00 5.17 -16.22
C LEU A 397 -13.14 4.75 -17.17
N PHE A 398 -14.39 5.03 -16.79
CA PHE A 398 -15.55 4.79 -17.64
C PHE A 398 -15.67 5.80 -18.78
N SER A 399 -15.30 7.07 -18.62
CA SER A 399 -15.22 7.96 -19.79
C SER A 399 -14.14 7.49 -20.77
N ASP A 400 -12.96 7.09 -20.28
CA ASP A 400 -11.85 6.63 -21.12
C ASP A 400 -12.23 5.38 -21.94
N ILE A 401 -12.88 4.39 -21.32
CA ILE A 401 -13.33 3.20 -22.06
C ILE A 401 -14.42 3.55 -23.08
N LEU A 402 -15.34 4.47 -22.77
CA LEU A 402 -16.41 4.86 -23.70
C LEU A 402 -15.87 5.47 -24.99
N GLU A 403 -14.79 6.26 -24.90
CA GLU A 403 -14.10 6.83 -26.07
C GLU A 403 -13.45 5.75 -26.95
N ARG A 404 -13.02 4.64 -26.36
CA ARG A 404 -12.27 3.58 -27.06
C ARG A 404 -13.06 2.31 -27.39
N LEU A 405 -14.31 2.18 -26.91
CA LEU A 405 -15.13 0.97 -27.10
C LEU A 405 -15.23 0.55 -28.58
N ALA A 406 -15.28 1.52 -29.51
CA ALA A 406 -15.39 1.24 -30.93
C ALA A 406 -14.16 0.54 -31.54
N GLU A 407 -13.01 0.57 -30.86
CA GLU A 407 -11.76 -0.04 -31.31
C GLU A 407 -11.64 -1.53 -30.99
N LEU A 408 -12.45 -2.04 -30.05
CA LEU A 408 -12.43 -3.44 -29.66
C LEU A 408 -13.00 -4.32 -30.77
N GLU A 409 -12.30 -5.40 -31.17
CA GLU A 409 -12.71 -6.21 -32.33
C GLU A 409 -14.11 -6.82 -32.16
N VAL A 410 -14.41 -7.32 -30.96
CA VAL A 410 -15.70 -7.92 -30.60
C VAL A 410 -16.22 -7.27 -29.33
N LEU A 411 -17.46 -6.82 -29.39
CA LEU A 411 -18.25 -6.37 -28.25
C LEU A 411 -19.38 -7.37 -27.98
N ASN A 412 -19.98 -7.27 -26.81
CA ASN A 412 -21.20 -8.02 -26.50
C ASN A 412 -22.44 -7.12 -26.56
N GLU A 413 -23.62 -7.72 -26.71
CA GLU A 413 -24.89 -7.01 -26.91
C GLU A 413 -25.35 -6.14 -25.72
N ARG A 414 -24.65 -6.16 -24.58
CA ARG A 414 -25.07 -5.50 -23.33
C ARG A 414 -24.58 -4.07 -23.20
N VAL A 415 -23.91 -3.50 -24.20
CA VAL A 415 -23.43 -2.10 -24.15
C VAL A 415 -24.57 -1.12 -23.79
N PRO A 416 -25.76 -1.15 -24.42
CA PRO A 416 -26.84 -0.23 -24.02
C PRO A 416 -27.25 -0.37 -22.55
N LEU A 417 -27.25 -1.60 -22.03
CA LEU A 417 -27.60 -1.88 -20.64
C LEU A 417 -26.53 -1.34 -19.69
N PHE A 418 -25.25 -1.48 -20.06
CA PHE A 418 -24.14 -0.89 -19.33
C PHE A 418 -24.27 0.63 -19.26
N LEU A 419 -24.46 1.30 -20.41
CA LEU A 419 -24.63 2.76 -20.47
C LEU A 419 -25.76 3.23 -19.56
N MET A 420 -26.91 2.56 -19.60
CA MET A 420 -28.05 2.95 -18.76
C MET A 420 -27.80 2.70 -17.27
N LYS A 421 -27.15 1.59 -16.89
CA LYS A 421 -26.76 1.37 -15.49
C LYS A 421 -25.74 2.40 -15.02
N TYR A 422 -24.77 2.75 -15.87
CA TYR A 422 -23.75 3.74 -15.56
C TYR A 422 -24.40 5.10 -15.30
N LEU A 423 -25.30 5.54 -16.19
CA LEU A 423 -26.05 6.78 -16.03
C LEU A 423 -27.00 6.77 -14.82
N ASP A 424 -27.59 5.63 -14.45
CA ASP A 424 -28.42 5.49 -13.24
C ASP A 424 -27.60 5.60 -11.95
N LYS A 425 -26.34 5.15 -11.96
CA LYS A 425 -25.44 5.22 -10.81
C LYS A 425 -24.78 6.60 -10.68
N ILE A 426 -24.27 7.16 -11.78
CA ILE A 426 -23.52 8.41 -11.76
C ILE A 426 -24.39 9.61 -11.38
N ARG A 427 -25.70 9.59 -11.66
CA ARG A 427 -26.65 10.64 -11.23
C ARG A 427 -26.80 10.76 -9.71
N CYS A 428 -26.49 9.69 -8.97
CA CYS A 428 -26.48 9.73 -7.50
C CYS A 428 -25.17 10.32 -6.97
N ALA A 429 -24.11 10.35 -7.80
CA ALA A 429 -22.78 10.78 -7.41
C ALA A 429 -22.47 12.22 -7.87
N GLU A 430 -22.92 12.61 -9.06
CA GLU A 430 -22.68 13.92 -9.67
C GLU A 430 -23.94 14.80 -9.65
N ASP A 431 -23.76 16.11 -9.83
CA ASP A 431 -24.88 17.01 -10.06
C ASP A 431 -25.44 16.86 -11.48
N TYR A 432 -26.54 17.57 -11.77
CA TYR A 432 -27.22 17.46 -13.06
C TYR A 432 -26.33 17.82 -14.25
N GLU A 433 -25.46 18.83 -14.12
CA GLU A 433 -24.57 19.25 -15.21
C GLU A 433 -23.44 18.25 -15.46
N GLY A 434 -22.83 17.70 -14.40
CA GLY A 434 -21.86 16.62 -14.50
C GLY A 434 -22.47 15.38 -15.15
N TRP A 435 -23.63 14.94 -14.64
CA TRP A 435 -24.39 13.83 -15.21
C TRP A 435 -24.73 14.06 -16.70
N LYS A 436 -25.16 15.27 -17.05
CA LYS A 436 -25.44 15.64 -18.45
C LYS A 436 -24.19 15.56 -19.33
N GLY A 437 -23.02 15.92 -18.80
CA GLY A 437 -21.73 15.67 -19.44
C GLY A 437 -21.54 14.19 -19.78
N ARG A 438 -21.79 13.28 -18.82
CA ARG A 438 -21.69 11.83 -19.05
C ARG A 438 -22.69 11.30 -20.08
N VAL A 439 -23.89 11.89 -20.16
CA VAL A 439 -24.87 11.57 -21.21
C VAL A 439 -24.32 11.95 -22.59
N ILE A 440 -23.57 13.05 -22.70
CA ILE A 440 -22.93 13.45 -23.96
C ILE A 440 -21.84 12.44 -24.35
N ASP A 441 -20.99 12.01 -23.41
CA ASP A 441 -19.98 10.96 -23.65
C ASP A 441 -20.62 9.68 -24.19
N CYS A 442 -21.74 9.26 -23.58
CA CYS A 442 -22.51 8.10 -24.03
C CYS A 442 -23.09 8.30 -25.45
N LYS A 443 -23.56 9.51 -25.79
CA LYS A 443 -24.03 9.84 -27.14
C LYS A 443 -22.89 9.73 -28.16
N CYS A 444 -21.70 10.25 -27.83
CA CYS A 444 -20.51 10.16 -28.68
C CYS A 444 -20.13 8.69 -28.92
N CYS A 445 -20.02 7.90 -27.86
CA CYS A 445 -19.73 6.47 -27.94
C CYS A 445 -20.68 5.72 -28.90
N ILE A 446 -21.99 5.94 -28.78
CA ILE A 446 -22.98 5.32 -29.68
C ILE A 446 -22.78 5.76 -31.15
N MET A 447 -22.46 7.03 -31.36
CA MET A 447 -22.22 7.57 -32.69
C MET A 447 -20.97 6.96 -33.35
N ASP A 448 -19.97 6.58 -32.57
CA ASP A 448 -18.77 5.88 -33.05
C ASP A 448 -19.06 4.40 -33.33
N LEU A 449 -19.95 3.79 -32.55
CA LEU A 449 -20.41 2.40 -32.74
C LEU A 449 -21.43 2.22 -33.88
N ARG A 450 -21.91 3.29 -34.53
CA ARG A 450 -23.02 3.25 -35.50
C ARG A 450 -22.85 2.28 -36.68
N GLY A 451 -21.61 1.98 -37.07
CA GLY A 451 -21.30 1.06 -38.17
C GLY A 451 -21.27 -0.41 -37.78
N ARG A 452 -21.39 -0.72 -36.47
CA ARG A 452 -21.24 -2.06 -35.91
C ARG A 452 -22.58 -2.67 -35.54
N VAL A 453 -22.64 -4.00 -35.51
CA VAL A 453 -23.86 -4.77 -35.25
C VAL A 453 -23.75 -5.68 -34.01
N ASP A 454 -22.56 -5.90 -33.47
CA ASP A 454 -22.25 -6.86 -32.40
C ASP A 454 -22.56 -6.34 -30.98
N TRP A 455 -22.74 -5.04 -30.80
CA TRP A 455 -22.75 -4.38 -29.49
C TRP A 455 -24.15 -4.15 -28.90
N TYR A 456 -25.23 -4.48 -29.62
CA TYR A 456 -26.60 -4.33 -29.11
C TYR A 456 -27.63 -5.21 -29.82
N SER A 457 -28.72 -5.53 -29.13
CA SER A 457 -29.86 -6.26 -29.67
C SER A 457 -31.19 -5.62 -29.28
N VAL A 458 -32.27 -6.06 -29.93
CA VAL A 458 -33.64 -5.65 -29.57
C VAL A 458 -33.95 -5.96 -28.11
N LYS A 459 -33.46 -7.10 -27.61
CA LYS A 459 -33.64 -7.53 -26.22
C LYS A 459 -32.95 -6.58 -25.25
N THR A 460 -31.64 -6.36 -25.40
CA THR A 460 -30.88 -5.52 -24.46
C THR A 460 -31.29 -4.05 -24.51
N LEU A 461 -31.71 -3.55 -25.67
CA LEU A 461 -32.29 -2.22 -25.78
C LEU A 461 -33.63 -2.10 -25.04
N LYS A 462 -34.48 -3.14 -25.11
CA LYS A 462 -35.75 -3.17 -24.36
C LYS A 462 -35.51 -3.18 -22.85
N GLU A 463 -34.55 -3.97 -22.37
CA GLU A 463 -34.14 -4.00 -20.96
C GLU A 463 -33.61 -2.63 -20.52
N SER A 464 -32.80 -1.98 -21.36
CA SER A 464 -32.28 -0.62 -21.13
C SER A 464 -33.41 0.40 -21.00
N ARG A 465 -34.44 0.31 -21.84
CA ARG A 465 -35.63 1.19 -21.76
C ARG A 465 -36.45 0.98 -20.49
N GLN A 466 -36.42 -0.21 -19.88
CA GLN A 466 -37.10 -0.46 -18.61
C GLN A 466 -36.46 0.30 -17.43
N LEU A 467 -35.25 0.84 -17.60
CA LEU A 467 -34.58 1.67 -16.60
C LEU A 467 -35.03 3.15 -16.67
N LEU A 468 -35.61 3.61 -17.79
CA LEU A 468 -36.05 5.01 -17.98
C LEU A 468 -36.96 5.56 -16.86
N PRO A 469 -37.96 4.81 -16.33
CA PRO A 469 -38.84 5.33 -15.30
C PRO A 469 -38.16 5.69 -13.97
N LYS A 470 -36.90 5.30 -13.77
CA LYS A 470 -36.12 5.67 -12.57
C LYS A 470 -35.58 7.10 -12.60
N PHE A 471 -35.51 7.69 -13.79
CA PHE A 471 -34.95 9.02 -14.02
C PHE A 471 -36.06 10.07 -13.89
N THR A 472 -35.68 11.28 -13.46
CA THR A 472 -36.55 12.46 -13.37
C THR A 472 -36.93 12.98 -14.76
N ASP A 473 -37.97 13.82 -14.86
CA ASP A 473 -38.43 14.35 -16.16
C ASP A 473 -37.32 15.06 -16.98
N PRO A 474 -36.46 15.93 -16.38
CA PRO A 474 -35.35 16.54 -17.11
C PRO A 474 -34.30 15.53 -17.60
N GLU A 475 -34.03 14.49 -16.80
CA GLU A 475 -33.09 13.43 -17.18
C GLU A 475 -33.68 12.56 -18.30
N GLN A 476 -34.96 12.21 -18.22
CA GLN A 476 -35.67 11.47 -19.27
C GLN A 476 -35.67 12.23 -20.61
N HIS A 477 -35.74 13.56 -20.58
CA HIS A 477 -35.60 14.38 -21.79
C HIS A 477 -34.24 14.18 -22.46
N GLU A 478 -33.15 14.25 -21.69
CA GLU A 478 -31.78 14.06 -22.20
C GLU A 478 -31.54 12.64 -22.70
N LEU A 479 -32.06 11.63 -21.99
CA LEU A 479 -32.01 10.22 -22.39
C LEU A 479 -32.90 9.93 -23.61
N GLY A 480 -34.01 10.64 -23.79
CA GLY A 480 -34.85 10.52 -24.98
C GLY A 480 -34.08 10.80 -26.28
N GLN A 481 -33.14 11.74 -26.23
CA GLN A 481 -32.23 12.01 -27.35
C GLN A 481 -31.28 10.82 -27.60
N LEU A 482 -30.73 10.21 -26.55
CA LEU A 482 -29.90 9.00 -26.64
C LEU A 482 -30.65 7.85 -27.33
N PHE A 483 -31.89 7.58 -26.90
CA PHE A 483 -32.74 6.54 -27.50
C PHE A 483 -33.17 6.84 -28.94
N THR A 484 -33.30 8.12 -29.30
CA THR A 484 -33.57 8.53 -30.68
C THR A 484 -32.41 8.14 -31.62
N ILE A 485 -31.17 8.15 -31.12
CA ILE A 485 -30.01 7.67 -31.89
C ILE A 485 -30.12 6.15 -32.07
N PHE A 486 -30.35 5.41 -30.99
CA PHE A 486 -30.55 3.96 -31.06
C PHE A 486 -31.62 3.56 -32.09
N ASP A 487 -32.74 4.29 -32.16
CA ASP A 487 -33.86 4.03 -33.07
C ASP A 487 -33.55 4.23 -34.56
N LYS A 488 -32.44 4.89 -34.88
CA LYS A 488 -31.99 5.10 -36.27
C LYS A 488 -30.91 4.12 -36.72
N LEU A 489 -30.33 3.34 -35.81
CA LEU A 489 -29.21 2.46 -36.11
C LEU A 489 -29.68 1.06 -36.57
N PRO A 490 -28.97 0.41 -37.52
CA PRO A 490 -29.26 -0.95 -37.96
C PRO A 490 -28.92 -1.98 -36.87
N ARG A 491 -29.85 -2.87 -36.52
CA ARG A 491 -29.77 -3.74 -35.33
C ARG A 491 -29.68 -5.23 -35.66
N VAL A 492 -29.12 -6.01 -34.74
CA VAL A 492 -29.31 -7.47 -34.69
C VAL A 492 -30.68 -7.76 -34.07
N ASN A 493 -31.46 -8.62 -34.74
CA ASN A 493 -32.82 -8.99 -34.33
C ASN A 493 -32.86 -9.77 -33.03
#